data_AF-E2DSM9-F1
#
_entry.id   AF-E2DSM9-F1
#
_cell.length_a   1.000
_cell.length_b   1.000
_cell.length_c   1.000
_cell.angle_alpha   90.00
_cell.angle_beta   90.00
_cell.angle_gamma   90.00
#
_symmetry.space_group_name_H-M   'P 1'
#
loop_
_entity.id
_entity.type
_entity.pdbx_description
1 polymer ?
#
loop_
_entity_poly.entity_id
_entity_poly.type
_entity_poly.pdbx_seq_one_letter_code
_entity_poly.pdbx_strand_id
1 'polypeptide(L)'
;MELERIGFIPRSILRMLDRFYNQLSVGTAEPLVKEFRFSKYLLLTSVKSLLILFFLPLLANFATKTYIFRPLIEDFWDRKQSEIFLNFNLQERAFYEMSRFEEKIYFESLVKPNEPFVNLRGTSSAMADDSIENEKKQSSSLLVKENEAQSIESKKEEHFSVSFVQNPSGAWANSPLSSFEGANQKKIDSLSIMEHRLQEKTIELAEHYNHESREAITNLLADFMGLGTLCFLLLNMKMSITNTTAFLFESFFSLKDSRKSFLMLLFTDLLVGFHSPRGWEVLFSGLFEHFGLPENENIILLLVGTFPVLLDALFKYWIFRHLNRHSPATVATYQSMVE
;
A
#
# COMPACT_ATOMS: atom_id res chain seq x y z
N MET A 1 41.47 15.18 15.43
CA MET A 1 40.18 15.03 14.72
C MET A 1 40.38 15.58 13.32
N GLU A 2 40.64 14.71 12.36
CA GLU A 2 40.51 15.06 10.95
C GLU A 2 39.47 14.12 10.37
N LEU A 3 38.41 14.70 9.81
CA LEU A 3 37.31 14.01 9.17
C LEU A 3 37.86 13.09 8.07
N GLU A 4 37.86 11.79 8.34
CA GLU A 4 38.03 10.79 7.29
C GLU A 4 36.81 10.93 6.37
N ARG A 5 36.99 11.55 5.20
CA ARG A 5 35.95 11.66 4.20
C ARG A 5 35.56 10.24 3.79
N ILE A 6 34.36 9.83 4.21
CA ILE A 6 33.69 8.60 3.80
C ILE A 6 33.41 8.72 2.30
N GLY A 7 34.40 8.37 1.49
CA GLY A 7 34.21 8.14 0.07
C GLY A 7 33.46 6.83 -0.08
N PHE A 8 32.24 6.89 -0.60
CA PHE A 8 31.35 5.77 -0.94
C PHE A 8 31.94 4.76 -1.96
N ILE A 9 33.23 4.88 -2.30
CA ILE A 9 33.93 4.05 -3.28
C ILE A 9 35.05 3.32 -2.53
N PRO A 10 35.00 1.97 -2.43
CA PRO A 10 35.99 1.22 -1.68
C PRO A 10 37.40 1.44 -2.25
N ARG A 11 38.39 1.73 -1.38
CA ARG A 11 39.80 1.98 -1.74
C ARG A 11 40.44 0.89 -2.60
N SER A 12 39.84 -0.31 -2.68
CA SER A 12 40.27 -1.36 -3.61
C SER A 12 39.99 -1.06 -5.08
N ILE A 13 38.89 -0.38 -5.40
CA ILE A 13 38.61 0.09 -6.76
C ILE A 13 39.61 1.18 -7.13
N LEU A 14 39.88 2.10 -6.20
CA LEU A 14 40.90 3.14 -6.39
C LEU A 14 42.30 2.55 -6.58
N ARG A 15 42.70 1.54 -5.79
CA ARG A 15 43.98 0.83 -5.97
C ARG A 15 44.05 0.00 -7.25
N MET A 16 42.92 -0.52 -7.74
CA MET A 16 42.87 -1.21 -9.03
C MET A 16 43.08 -0.21 -10.17
N LEU A 17 42.38 0.94 -10.12
CA LEU A 17 42.56 2.07 -11.04
C LEU A 17 43.96 2.66 -11.01
N ASP A 18 44.57 2.74 -9.84
CA ASP A 18 45.92 3.29 -9.63
C ASP A 18 47.01 2.33 -10.14
N ARG A 19 46.88 1.02 -9.90
CA ARG A 19 47.75 0.01 -10.53
C ARG A 19 47.60 0.03 -12.05
N PHE A 20 46.37 0.19 -12.52
CA PHE A 20 46.04 0.28 -13.95
C PHE A 20 46.64 1.55 -14.59
N TYR A 21 46.56 2.71 -13.94
CA TYR A 21 47.19 3.96 -14.39
C TYR A 21 48.72 3.85 -14.48
N ASN A 22 49.34 3.27 -13.45
CA ASN A 22 50.79 3.07 -13.42
C ASN A 22 51.26 2.05 -14.49
N GLN A 23 50.46 1.00 -14.79
CA GLN A 23 50.71 0.08 -15.90
C GLN A 23 50.50 0.73 -17.29
N LEU A 24 49.58 1.69 -17.40
CA LEU A 24 49.36 2.49 -18.62
C LEU A 24 50.57 3.39 -18.96
N SER A 25 51.31 3.83 -17.95
CA SER A 25 52.46 4.74 -18.13
C SER A 25 53.73 4.04 -18.63
N VAL A 26 53.81 2.70 -18.52
CA VAL A 26 54.98 1.90 -18.88
C VAL A 26 54.67 0.97 -20.07
N GLY A 27 54.55 1.55 -21.27
CA GLY A 27 55.22 1.00 -22.46
C GLY A 27 54.74 -0.29 -23.14
N THR A 28 53.46 -0.68 -23.16
CA THR A 28 52.93 -1.68 -24.12
C THR A 28 51.52 -1.31 -24.64
N ALA A 29 51.44 -0.37 -25.58
CA ALA A 29 50.20 0.37 -25.89
C ALA A 29 49.13 -0.35 -26.73
N GLU A 30 49.45 -1.37 -27.53
CA GLU A 30 48.45 -2.04 -28.40
C GLU A 30 47.56 -3.08 -27.68
N PRO A 31 48.11 -4.03 -26.90
CA PRO A 31 47.30 -5.06 -26.23
C PRO A 31 46.53 -4.50 -25.01
N LEU A 32 47.13 -3.60 -24.23
CA LEU A 32 46.47 -3.03 -23.05
C LEU A 32 45.28 -2.13 -23.39
N VAL A 33 45.33 -1.39 -24.52
CA VAL A 33 44.21 -0.55 -24.94
C VAL A 33 43.00 -1.41 -25.33
N LYS A 34 43.22 -2.60 -25.91
CA LYS A 34 42.14 -3.54 -26.24
C LYS A 34 41.51 -4.13 -24.98
N GLU A 35 42.32 -4.54 -24.01
CA GLU A 35 41.87 -5.09 -22.73
C GLU A 35 41.09 -4.06 -21.89
N PHE A 36 41.56 -2.81 -21.87
CA PHE A 36 40.85 -1.71 -21.23
C PHE A 36 39.48 -1.42 -21.87
N ARG A 37 39.42 -1.37 -23.21
CA ARG A 37 38.16 -1.15 -23.93
C ARG A 37 37.18 -2.29 -23.70
N PHE A 38 37.66 -3.53 -23.64
CA PHE A 38 36.85 -4.71 -23.32
C PHE A 38 36.29 -4.65 -21.89
N SER A 39 37.12 -4.33 -20.90
CA SER A 39 36.70 -4.17 -19.51
C SER A 39 35.66 -3.05 -19.33
N LYS A 40 35.86 -1.89 -19.98
CA LYS A 40 34.87 -0.80 -19.98
C LYS A 40 33.55 -1.21 -20.62
N TYR A 41 33.59 -1.93 -21.74
CA TYR A 41 32.39 -2.43 -22.41
C TYR A 41 31.62 -3.42 -21.53
N LEU A 42 32.32 -4.33 -20.86
CA LEU A 42 31.72 -5.30 -19.95
C LEU A 42 31.07 -4.62 -18.74
N LEU A 43 31.77 -3.66 -18.12
CA LEU A 43 31.24 -2.87 -17.01
C LEU A 43 29.98 -2.10 -17.42
N LEU A 44 30.04 -1.37 -18.53
CA LEU A 44 28.93 -0.51 -18.97
C LEU A 44 27.70 -1.34 -19.38
N THR A 45 27.93 -2.46 -20.07
CA THR A 45 26.85 -3.39 -20.46
C THR A 45 26.22 -4.02 -19.22
N SER A 46 27.02 -4.43 -18.24
CA SER A 46 26.52 -5.03 -16.99
C SER A 46 25.71 -4.05 -16.16
N VAL A 47 26.21 -2.83 -15.99
CA VAL A 47 25.49 -1.76 -15.29
C VAL A 47 24.18 -1.42 -16.01
N LYS A 48 24.21 -1.24 -17.34
CA LYS A 48 23.00 -0.99 -18.13
C LYS A 48 21.99 -2.13 -18.00
N SER A 49 22.45 -3.37 -18.05
CA SER A 49 21.60 -4.55 -17.89
C SER A 49 20.92 -4.59 -16.53
N LEU A 50 21.66 -4.30 -15.46
CA LEU A 50 21.14 -4.28 -14.10
C LEU A 50 20.09 -3.18 -13.92
N LEU A 51 20.37 -1.98 -14.45
CA LEU A 51 19.40 -0.88 -14.44
C LEU A 51 18.13 -1.23 -15.22
N ILE A 52 18.25 -1.79 -16.42
CA ILE A 52 17.07 -2.19 -17.22
C ILE A 52 16.26 -3.27 -16.50
N LEU A 53 16.94 -4.29 -15.94
CA LEU A 53 16.27 -5.40 -15.26
C LEU A 53 15.52 -4.95 -14.00
N PHE A 54 16.03 -3.93 -13.30
CA PHE A 54 15.37 -3.38 -12.12
C PHE A 54 14.28 -2.36 -12.47
N PHE A 55 14.61 -1.35 -13.26
CA PHE A 55 13.70 -0.21 -13.48
C PHE A 55 12.58 -0.51 -14.50
N LEU A 56 12.84 -1.33 -15.53
CA LEU A 56 11.86 -1.51 -16.59
C LEU A 56 10.61 -2.28 -16.15
N PRO A 57 10.71 -3.37 -15.37
CA PRO A 57 9.53 -4.04 -14.82
C PRO A 57 8.72 -3.15 -13.87
N LEU A 58 9.40 -2.36 -13.03
CA LEU A 58 8.74 -1.41 -12.12
C LEU A 58 8.01 -0.32 -12.90
N LEU A 59 8.64 0.23 -13.93
CA LEU A 59 8.02 1.23 -14.78
C LEU A 59 6.84 0.64 -15.56
N ALA A 60 6.96 -0.59 -16.05
CA ALA A 60 5.88 -1.29 -16.73
C ALA A 60 4.70 -1.56 -15.78
N ASN A 61 4.95 -2.02 -14.56
CA ASN A 61 3.93 -2.16 -13.52
C ASN A 61 3.22 -0.82 -13.27
N PHE A 62 3.97 0.24 -12.99
CA PHE A 62 3.40 1.57 -12.74
C PHE A 62 2.59 2.11 -13.94
N ALA A 63 3.11 1.99 -15.16
CA ALA A 63 2.46 2.47 -16.37
C ALA A 63 1.20 1.65 -16.69
N THR A 64 1.26 0.32 -16.60
CA THR A 64 0.10 -0.55 -16.85
C THR A 64 -0.98 -0.36 -15.79
N LYS A 65 -0.61 -0.24 -14.50
CA LYS A 65 -1.53 0.11 -13.42
C LYS A 65 -2.30 1.39 -13.72
N THR A 66 -1.57 2.46 -14.06
CA THR A 66 -2.12 3.80 -14.21
C THR A 66 -2.93 3.99 -15.49
N TYR A 67 -2.40 3.54 -16.63
CA TYR A 67 -2.99 3.85 -17.95
C TYR A 67 -3.89 2.75 -18.51
N ILE A 68 -3.77 1.52 -18.03
CA ILE A 68 -4.51 0.37 -18.59
C ILE A 68 -5.48 -0.19 -17.56
N PHE A 69 -4.99 -0.67 -16.41
CA PHE A 69 -5.82 -1.43 -15.49
C PHE A 69 -6.80 -0.55 -14.72
N ARG A 70 -6.37 0.58 -14.17
CA ARG A 70 -7.27 1.48 -13.44
C ARG A 70 -8.51 1.90 -14.26
N PRO A 71 -8.39 2.47 -15.48
CA PRO A 71 -9.57 2.83 -16.26
C PRO A 71 -10.38 1.60 -16.72
N LEU A 72 -9.72 0.48 -17.03
CA LEU A 72 -10.41 -0.74 -17.46
C LEU A 72 -11.26 -1.35 -16.33
N ILE A 73 -10.72 -1.37 -15.11
CA ILE A 73 -11.39 -1.95 -13.95
C ILE A 73 -12.53 -1.04 -13.51
N GLU A 74 -12.34 0.28 -13.45
CA GLU A 74 -13.43 1.21 -13.14
C GLU A 74 -14.62 1.01 -14.10
N ASP A 75 -14.37 0.98 -15.41
CA ASP A 75 -15.40 0.83 -16.44
C ASP A 75 -16.03 -0.60 -16.49
N PHE A 76 -15.28 -1.63 -16.10
CA PHE A 76 -15.80 -3.00 -16.04
C PHE A 76 -16.59 -3.26 -14.76
N TRP A 77 -16.08 -2.77 -13.63
CA TRP A 77 -16.62 -2.96 -12.30
C TRP A 77 -17.97 -2.26 -12.14
N ASP A 78 -18.07 -1.01 -12.61
CA ASP A 78 -19.31 -0.22 -12.55
C ASP A 78 -20.44 -0.80 -13.43
N ARG A 79 -20.10 -1.59 -14.47
CA ARG A 79 -21.08 -2.16 -15.39
C ARG A 79 -21.60 -3.55 -15.01
N LYS A 80 -20.87 -4.32 -14.20
CA LYS A 80 -21.15 -5.75 -14.01
C LYS A 80 -21.48 -6.20 -12.60
N GLN A 81 -21.22 -5.41 -11.57
CA GLN A 81 -21.26 -5.95 -10.22
C GLN A 81 -22.54 -5.64 -9.44
N SER A 82 -23.18 -6.70 -8.98
CA SER A 82 -24.27 -6.67 -7.97
C SER A 82 -23.75 -6.86 -6.55
N GLU A 83 -22.50 -7.30 -6.38
CA GLU A 83 -21.87 -7.59 -5.08
C GLU A 83 -20.78 -6.56 -4.78
N ILE A 84 -20.99 -5.76 -3.74
CA ILE A 84 -20.14 -4.63 -3.32
C ILE A 84 -18.76 -5.10 -2.83
N PHE A 85 -18.64 -6.35 -2.39
CA PHE A 85 -17.44 -6.90 -1.75
C PHE A 85 -16.77 -7.94 -2.65
N LEU A 86 -15.44 -7.82 -2.84
CA LEU A 86 -14.65 -8.80 -3.59
C LEU A 86 -14.43 -10.12 -2.82
N ASN A 87 -14.30 -10.04 -1.50
CA ASN A 87 -13.90 -11.15 -0.63
C ASN A 87 -14.77 -11.16 0.64
N PHE A 88 -15.09 -12.35 1.14
CA PHE A 88 -15.78 -12.58 2.41
C PHE A 88 -15.18 -11.76 3.57
N ASN A 89 -13.85 -11.60 3.58
CA ASN A 89 -13.20 -10.86 4.66
C ASN A 89 -13.42 -9.35 4.59
N LEU A 90 -13.47 -8.76 3.39
CA LEU A 90 -13.83 -7.34 3.24
C LEU A 90 -15.28 -7.12 3.66
N GLN A 91 -16.16 -8.08 3.32
CA GLN A 91 -17.54 -8.09 3.77
C GLN A 91 -17.66 -8.19 5.30
N GLU A 92 -16.91 -9.09 5.94
CA GLU A 92 -16.91 -9.27 7.40
C GLU A 92 -16.45 -8.00 8.12
N ARG A 93 -15.40 -7.32 7.61
CA ARG A 93 -14.95 -6.03 8.15
C ARG A 93 -15.98 -4.94 7.98
N ALA A 94 -16.59 -4.82 6.79
CA ALA A 94 -17.64 -3.86 6.53
C ALA A 94 -18.85 -4.07 7.46
N PHE A 95 -19.24 -5.32 7.70
CA PHE A 95 -20.33 -5.66 8.61
C PHE A 95 -19.96 -5.43 10.08
N TYR A 96 -18.73 -5.73 10.48
CA TYR A 96 -18.23 -5.42 11.82
C TYR A 96 -18.26 -3.91 12.08
N GLU A 97 -17.77 -3.10 11.15
CA GLU A 97 -17.82 -1.64 11.25
C GLU A 97 -19.25 -1.10 11.27
N MET A 98 -20.12 -1.66 10.43
CA MET A 98 -21.53 -1.29 10.39
C MET A 98 -22.23 -1.62 11.72
N SER A 99 -22.01 -2.82 12.26
CA SER A 99 -22.58 -3.25 13.53
C SER A 99 -22.11 -2.37 14.69
N ARG A 100 -20.81 -2.04 14.73
CA ARG A 100 -20.26 -1.12 15.73
C ARG A 100 -20.87 0.28 15.64
N PHE A 101 -21.16 0.75 14.42
CA PHE A 101 -21.83 2.02 14.21
C PHE A 101 -23.29 1.98 14.65
N GLU A 102 -24.00 0.90 14.36
CA GLU A 102 -25.38 0.67 14.81
C GLU A 102 -25.45 0.68 16.35
N GLU A 103 -24.57 -0.06 17.03
CA GLU A 103 -24.47 -0.09 18.49
C GLU A 103 -24.23 1.31 19.06
N LYS A 104 -23.36 2.10 18.41
CA LYS A 104 -23.08 3.48 18.81
C LYS A 104 -24.31 4.37 18.68
N ILE A 105 -25.00 4.33 17.54
CA ILE A 105 -26.21 5.14 17.30
C ILE A 105 -27.33 4.72 18.27
N TYR A 106 -27.50 3.42 18.49
CA TYR A 106 -28.47 2.89 19.44
C TYR A 106 -28.17 3.39 20.86
N PHE A 107 -26.91 3.32 21.31
CA PHE A 107 -26.52 3.85 22.61
C PHE A 107 -26.75 5.36 22.73
N GLU A 108 -26.37 6.15 21.73
CA GLU A 108 -26.61 7.59 21.68
C GLU A 108 -28.11 7.91 21.77
N SER A 109 -28.96 7.10 21.14
CA SER A 109 -30.42 7.22 21.19
C SER A 109 -31.01 7.04 22.59
N LEU A 110 -30.41 6.15 23.39
CA LEU A 110 -30.84 5.89 24.77
C LEU A 110 -30.40 6.99 25.73
N VAL A 111 -29.24 7.60 25.49
CA VAL A 111 -28.68 8.64 26.38
C VAL A 111 -29.34 10.00 26.15
N LYS A 112 -29.71 10.35 24.91
CA LYS A 112 -30.31 11.65 24.56
C LYS A 112 -31.61 11.52 23.76
N PRO A 113 -32.74 11.16 24.40
CA PRO A 113 -33.99 10.88 23.70
C PRO A 113 -34.71 12.10 23.08
N ASN A 114 -34.27 13.34 23.34
CA ASN A 114 -35.01 14.57 23.01
C ASN A 114 -34.22 15.66 22.27
N GLU A 115 -32.95 15.42 21.90
CA GLU A 115 -32.19 16.36 21.05
C GLU A 115 -32.21 15.85 19.61
N PRO A 116 -32.57 16.69 18.61
CA PRO A 116 -32.37 16.33 17.21
C PRO A 116 -30.87 16.05 17.00
N PHE A 117 -30.55 14.86 16.50
CA PHE A 117 -29.17 14.43 16.28
C PHE A 117 -28.52 15.34 15.24
N VAL A 118 -27.77 16.34 15.68
CA VAL A 118 -26.98 17.22 14.81
C VAL A 118 -25.73 16.46 14.35
N ASN A 119 -25.41 16.59 13.07
CA ASN A 119 -24.24 16.02 12.40
C ASN A 119 -22.94 16.20 13.20
N LEU A 120 -22.48 15.13 13.85
CA LEU A 120 -21.15 15.04 14.44
C LEU A 120 -20.10 14.75 13.35
N ARG A 121 -19.90 15.70 12.43
CA ARG A 121 -18.77 15.68 11.49
C ARG A 121 -17.52 16.39 12.07
N GLY A 122 -17.61 17.00 13.26
CA GLY A 122 -16.57 17.93 13.76
C GLY A 122 -15.81 17.58 15.04
N THR A 123 -16.21 16.61 15.86
CA THR A 123 -15.67 16.51 17.25
C THR A 123 -14.51 15.54 17.44
N SER A 124 -14.05 14.83 16.41
CA SER A 124 -12.85 13.99 16.51
C SER A 124 -11.53 14.74 16.29
N SER A 125 -11.57 16.00 15.84
CA SER A 125 -10.35 16.79 15.52
C SER A 125 -10.07 17.92 16.50
N ALA A 126 -10.91 18.18 17.50
CA ALA A 126 -10.77 19.32 18.41
C ALA A 126 -10.12 18.96 19.77
N MET A 127 -9.45 17.81 19.86
CA MET A 127 -8.59 17.45 20.99
C MET A 127 -7.19 17.05 20.51
N ALA A 128 -6.63 17.82 19.57
CA ALA A 128 -5.20 17.91 19.36
C ALA A 128 -4.92 19.24 18.66
N ASP A 129 -3.91 19.94 19.15
CA ASP A 129 -3.30 21.12 18.54
C ASP A 129 -3.93 22.48 18.86
N ASP A 130 -3.72 22.88 20.12
CA ASP A 130 -3.71 24.27 20.54
C ASP A 130 -2.31 24.84 20.21
N SER A 131 -2.04 25.17 18.94
CA SER A 131 -0.92 26.05 18.58
C SER A 131 -1.01 26.62 17.16
N ILE A 132 -1.03 27.96 17.11
CA ILE A 132 -0.61 28.87 16.03
C ILE A 132 -1.73 29.44 15.14
N GLU A 133 -2.11 30.63 15.57
CA GLU A 133 -2.85 31.69 14.91
C GLU A 133 -2.10 32.28 13.70
N ASN A 134 -2.89 32.79 12.74
CA ASN A 134 -2.56 33.83 11.76
C ASN A 134 -1.54 33.52 10.66
N GLU A 135 -2.04 33.25 9.44
CA GLU A 135 -1.83 34.18 8.32
C GLU A 135 -2.72 33.87 7.09
N LYS A 136 -3.08 34.95 6.38
CA LYS A 136 -3.62 35.04 5.01
C LYS A 136 -5.13 34.85 4.77
N LYS A 137 -5.81 35.89 5.23
CA LYS A 137 -6.92 36.55 4.56
C LYS A 137 -6.41 37.34 3.32
N GLN A 138 -6.52 36.77 2.12
CA GLN A 138 -6.47 37.41 0.79
C GLN A 138 -6.64 36.25 -0.22
N SER A 139 -7.71 36.08 -1.00
CA SER A 139 -8.47 37.06 -1.75
C SER A 139 -9.87 36.49 -2.03
N SER A 140 -10.89 37.29 -1.73
CA SER A 140 -12.20 37.20 -2.35
C SER A 140 -12.19 38.01 -3.65
N SER A 141 -12.67 37.44 -4.76
CA SER A 141 -13.58 38.14 -5.69
C SER A 141 -13.89 37.31 -6.93
N LEU A 142 -15.15 37.43 -7.38
CA LEU A 142 -15.73 37.04 -8.69
C LEU A 142 -16.22 35.57 -8.74
N LEU A 143 -17.52 35.25 -8.87
CA LEU A 143 -18.67 35.96 -9.44
C LEU A 143 -19.98 35.52 -8.75
N VAL A 144 -20.79 36.50 -8.35
CA VAL A 144 -22.23 36.37 -8.14
C VAL A 144 -22.91 37.13 -9.28
N LYS A 145 -23.86 36.49 -9.96
CA LYS A 145 -24.97 37.16 -10.64
C LYS A 145 -26.24 36.35 -10.43
N GLU A 146 -27.15 36.93 -9.66
CA GLU A 146 -28.58 36.65 -9.64
C GLU A 146 -29.23 36.97 -11.00
N ASN A 147 -30.37 36.33 -11.27
CA ASN A 147 -31.58 36.99 -11.75
C ASN A 147 -32.81 36.10 -11.45
N GLU A 148 -33.83 36.76 -10.86
CA GLU A 148 -35.24 36.37 -10.69
C GLU A 148 -35.94 36.21 -12.08
N ALA A 149 -37.18 35.73 -12.31
CA ALA A 149 -38.37 35.48 -11.52
C ALA A 149 -39.42 34.64 -12.32
N GLN A 150 -40.42 34.08 -11.62
CA GLN A 150 -41.85 33.88 -11.99
C GLN A 150 -42.25 32.89 -13.12
N SER A 151 -43.38 32.16 -13.13
CA SER A 151 -44.45 31.74 -12.18
C SER A 151 -45.52 30.93 -12.96
N ILE A 152 -46.19 29.96 -12.29
CA ILE A 152 -47.54 29.38 -12.54
C ILE A 152 -47.73 28.32 -13.66
N GLU A 153 -48.18 27.09 -13.30
CA GLU A 153 -49.55 26.56 -13.57
C GLU A 153 -49.73 25.13 -12.97
N SER A 154 -50.92 24.87 -12.44
CA SER A 154 -51.35 23.69 -11.67
C SER A 154 -51.73 22.44 -12.51
N LYS A 155 -51.69 21.25 -11.86
CA LYS A 155 -52.65 20.10 -11.91
C LYS A 155 -51.94 18.83 -11.39
N LYS A 156 -52.51 17.88 -10.65
CA LYS A 156 -53.86 17.61 -10.13
C LYS A 156 -53.70 16.46 -9.13
N GLU A 157 -54.32 16.54 -7.96
CA GLU A 157 -54.44 15.44 -7.00
C GLU A 157 -55.41 14.36 -7.52
N GLU A 158 -55.13 13.09 -7.23
CA GLU A 158 -56.13 12.02 -7.21
C GLU A 158 -56.32 11.49 -5.78
N HIS A 159 -57.59 11.50 -5.38
CA HIS A 159 -58.15 11.07 -4.11
C HIS A 159 -58.04 9.56 -3.88
N PHE A 160 -57.65 9.15 -2.67
CA PHE A 160 -58.08 7.87 -2.08
C PHE A 160 -58.75 8.15 -0.73
N SER A 161 -60.08 8.02 -0.70
CA SER A 161 -60.89 8.20 0.51
C SER A 161 -61.16 6.86 1.19
N VAL A 162 -60.77 6.74 2.46
CA VAL A 162 -61.27 5.69 3.36
C VAL A 162 -62.28 6.32 4.30
N SER A 163 -63.52 5.86 4.23
CA SER A 163 -64.62 6.24 5.11
C SER A 163 -64.45 5.59 6.48
N PHE A 164 -64.39 6.41 7.54
CA PHE A 164 -64.49 5.91 8.91
C PHE A 164 -65.86 6.23 9.51
N VAL A 165 -66.45 5.19 10.11
CA VAL A 165 -67.77 5.15 10.73
C VAL A 165 -67.91 6.20 11.82
N GLN A 166 -68.99 6.98 11.77
CA GLN A 166 -69.40 7.89 12.84
C GLN A 166 -69.98 7.09 14.01
N ASN A 167 -69.41 7.25 15.20
CA ASN A 167 -70.04 6.87 16.47
C ASN A 167 -70.28 8.14 17.30
N PRO A 168 -71.45 8.32 17.96
CA PRO A 168 -71.86 9.62 18.46
C PRO A 168 -71.44 9.85 19.92
N SER A 169 -71.19 11.13 20.21
CA SER A 169 -71.36 11.82 21.51
C SER A 169 -70.56 11.32 22.73
N GLY A 170 -69.49 12.06 23.02
CA GLY A 170 -69.36 12.89 24.22
C GLY A 170 -69.27 12.19 25.58
N ALA A 171 -68.07 12.19 26.18
CA ALA A 171 -67.84 12.36 27.64
C ALA A 171 -66.36 12.34 28.08
N TRP A 172 -65.35 12.72 27.27
CA TRP A 172 -63.96 12.87 27.75
C TRP A 172 -63.22 13.95 26.96
N ALA A 173 -63.57 15.23 27.17
CA ALA A 173 -63.01 16.36 26.40
C ALA A 173 -61.77 17.02 27.02
N ASN A 174 -61.23 16.52 28.13
CA ASN A 174 -60.11 17.16 28.83
C ASN A 174 -59.01 16.14 29.17
N SER A 175 -58.36 15.59 28.14
CA SER A 175 -57.07 14.90 28.25
C SER A 175 -56.11 15.53 27.22
N PRO A 176 -54.80 15.68 27.50
CA PRO A 176 -53.90 16.42 26.62
C PRO A 176 -53.53 15.58 25.38
N LEU A 177 -54.45 15.53 24.41
CA LEU A 177 -54.28 14.82 23.14
C LEU A 177 -53.09 15.39 22.33
N SER A 178 -52.85 16.70 22.44
CA SER A 178 -51.72 17.39 21.81
C SER A 178 -50.34 16.97 22.35
N SER A 179 -50.26 16.56 23.62
CA SER A 179 -49.01 16.04 24.22
C SER A 179 -48.69 14.63 23.74
N PHE A 180 -49.72 13.85 23.41
CA PHE A 180 -49.55 12.47 22.93
C PHE A 180 -49.20 12.44 21.43
N GLU A 181 -49.82 13.31 20.62
CA GLU A 181 -49.45 13.50 19.21
C GLU A 181 -48.03 14.06 19.04
N GLY A 182 -47.64 15.07 19.83
CA GLY A 182 -46.29 15.64 19.77
C GLY A 182 -45.17 14.67 20.19
N ALA A 183 -45.44 13.77 21.15
CA ALA A 183 -44.49 12.73 21.56
C ALA A 183 -44.32 11.64 20.50
N ASN A 184 -45.41 11.28 19.80
CA ASN A 184 -45.37 10.29 18.73
C ASN A 184 -44.67 10.85 17.48
N GLN A 185 -44.91 12.12 17.15
CA GLN A 185 -44.22 12.81 16.06
C GLN A 185 -42.71 12.92 16.31
N LYS A 186 -42.28 13.37 17.50
CA LYS A 186 -40.85 13.41 17.86
C LYS A 186 -40.17 12.04 17.78
N LYS A 187 -40.88 10.98 18.14
CA LYS A 187 -40.38 9.61 18.03
C LYS A 187 -40.20 9.18 16.57
N ILE A 188 -41.18 9.46 15.71
CA ILE A 188 -41.11 9.18 14.27
C ILE A 188 -39.97 9.97 13.62
N ASP A 189 -39.82 11.24 13.97
CA ASP A 189 -38.73 12.08 13.46
C ASP A 189 -37.37 11.55 13.91
N SER A 190 -37.21 11.12 15.17
CA SER A 190 -35.97 10.52 15.67
C SER A 190 -35.60 9.19 14.99
N LEU A 191 -36.61 8.36 14.67
CA LEU A 191 -36.41 7.08 13.96
C LEU A 191 -35.95 7.33 12.52
N SER A 192 -36.59 8.24 11.80
CA SER A 192 -36.20 8.58 10.42
C SER A 192 -34.78 9.17 10.34
N ILE A 193 -34.36 9.95 11.34
CA ILE A 193 -32.98 10.47 11.43
C ILE A 193 -31.98 9.33 11.65
N MET A 194 -32.28 8.37 12.52
CA MET A 194 -31.41 7.20 12.72
C MET A 194 -31.30 6.35 11.45
N GLU A 195 -32.43 6.08 10.79
CA GLU A 195 -32.46 5.35 9.51
C GLU A 195 -31.60 6.05 8.46
N HIS A 196 -31.73 7.37 8.32
CA HIS A 196 -30.91 8.14 7.39
C HIS A 196 -29.41 8.03 7.70
N ARG A 197 -29.00 8.13 8.98
CA ARG A 197 -27.57 7.99 9.35
C ARG A 197 -27.03 6.58 9.12
N LEU A 198 -27.85 5.55 9.35
CA LEU A 198 -27.50 4.16 9.03
C LEU A 198 -27.36 3.98 7.51
N GLN A 199 -28.25 4.56 6.72
CA GLN A 199 -28.15 4.54 5.26
C GLN A 199 -26.89 5.25 4.76
N GLU A 200 -26.62 6.45 5.26
CA GLU A 200 -25.41 7.21 4.90
C GLU A 200 -24.15 6.41 5.25
N LYS A 201 -24.09 5.80 6.44
CA LYS A 201 -22.95 4.97 6.84
C LYS A 201 -22.81 3.70 5.99
N THR A 202 -23.92 3.08 5.62
CA THR A 202 -23.93 1.89 4.76
C THR A 202 -23.36 2.22 3.38
N ILE A 203 -23.76 3.36 2.80
CA ILE A 203 -23.26 3.81 1.49
C ILE A 203 -21.78 4.16 1.58
N GLU A 204 -21.34 4.86 2.63
CA GLU A 204 -19.93 5.18 2.86
C GLU A 204 -19.06 3.92 2.93
N LEU A 205 -19.48 2.93 3.74
CA LEU A 205 -18.79 1.65 3.86
C LEU A 205 -18.79 0.89 2.52
N ALA A 206 -19.93 0.87 1.82
CA ALA A 206 -20.02 0.24 0.52
C ALA A 206 -19.03 0.84 -0.48
N GLU A 207 -18.98 2.16 -0.62
CA GLU A 207 -18.06 2.84 -1.53
C GLU A 207 -16.59 2.63 -1.14
N HIS A 208 -16.28 2.66 0.16
CA HIS A 208 -14.93 2.47 0.68
C HIS A 208 -14.37 1.07 0.34
N TYR A 209 -15.09 0.01 0.72
CA TYR A 209 -14.67 -1.37 0.47
C TYR A 209 -14.74 -1.75 -1.01
N ASN A 210 -15.60 -1.09 -1.79
CA ASN A 210 -15.65 -1.21 -3.24
C ASN A 210 -14.43 -0.59 -3.91
N HIS A 211 -13.96 0.56 -3.42
CA HIS A 211 -12.71 1.16 -3.87
C HIS A 211 -11.49 0.28 -3.53
N GLU A 212 -11.43 -0.25 -2.30
CA GLU A 212 -10.37 -1.17 -1.88
C GLU A 212 -10.33 -2.43 -2.75
N SER A 213 -11.50 -3.00 -3.04
CA SER A 213 -11.65 -4.15 -3.94
C SER A 213 -11.10 -3.87 -5.35
N ARG A 214 -11.46 -2.73 -5.94
CA ARG A 214 -10.96 -2.32 -7.26
C ARG A 214 -9.45 -2.10 -7.26
N GLU A 215 -8.92 -1.48 -6.21
CA GLU A 215 -7.49 -1.23 -6.09
C GLU A 215 -6.70 -2.53 -5.94
N ALA A 216 -7.16 -3.47 -5.12
CA ALA A 216 -6.54 -4.78 -4.96
C ALA A 216 -6.45 -5.57 -6.28
N ILE A 217 -7.53 -5.58 -7.08
CA ILE A 217 -7.51 -6.21 -8.41
C ILE A 217 -6.56 -5.48 -9.35
N THR A 218 -6.56 -4.14 -9.33
CA THR A 218 -5.68 -3.33 -10.16
C THR A 218 -4.22 -3.61 -9.84
N ASN A 219 -3.87 -3.69 -8.56
CA ASN A 219 -2.54 -4.05 -8.06
C ASN A 219 -2.13 -5.44 -8.54
N LEU A 220 -3.00 -6.44 -8.35
CA LEU A 220 -2.72 -7.81 -8.73
C LEU A 220 -2.42 -7.94 -10.24
N LEU A 221 -3.25 -7.32 -11.09
CA LEU A 221 -3.05 -7.35 -12.54
C LEU A 221 -1.79 -6.59 -12.97
N ALA A 222 -1.53 -5.43 -12.35
CA ALA A 222 -0.30 -4.66 -12.59
C ALA A 222 0.95 -5.47 -12.20
N ASP A 223 0.91 -6.19 -11.10
CA ASP A 223 2.02 -7.03 -10.63
C ASP A 223 2.27 -8.19 -11.58
N PHE A 224 1.21 -8.83 -12.09
CA PHE A 224 1.34 -9.86 -13.12
C PHE A 224 1.97 -9.30 -14.41
N MET A 225 1.63 -8.07 -14.82
CA MET A 225 2.27 -7.43 -15.97
C MET A 225 3.72 -7.06 -15.70
N GLY A 226 4.04 -6.58 -14.49
CA GLY A 226 5.41 -6.31 -14.05
C GLY A 226 6.25 -7.58 -14.08
N LEU A 227 5.73 -8.67 -13.51
CA LEU A 227 6.37 -9.98 -13.49
C LEU A 227 6.50 -10.57 -14.89
N GLY A 228 5.48 -10.40 -15.74
CA GLY A 228 5.52 -10.76 -17.16
C GLY A 228 6.62 -10.01 -17.92
N THR A 229 6.75 -8.70 -17.66
CA THR A 229 7.81 -7.86 -18.24
C THR A 229 9.18 -8.30 -17.76
N LEU A 230 9.34 -8.58 -16.45
CA LEU A 230 10.58 -9.11 -15.89
C LEU A 230 10.95 -10.44 -16.53
N CYS A 231 10.01 -11.38 -16.62
CA CYS A 231 10.21 -12.69 -17.25
C CYS A 231 10.60 -12.54 -18.73
N PHE A 232 9.90 -11.67 -19.47
CA PHE A 232 10.23 -11.35 -20.85
C PHE A 232 11.66 -10.81 -20.98
N LEU A 233 12.08 -9.88 -20.12
CA LEU A 233 13.45 -9.37 -20.11
C LEU A 233 14.47 -10.45 -19.78
N LEU A 234 14.21 -11.30 -18.79
CA LEU A 234 15.08 -12.42 -18.43
C LEU A 234 15.30 -13.39 -19.59
N LEU A 235 14.26 -13.64 -20.39
CA LEU A 235 14.34 -14.53 -21.55
C LEU A 235 15.03 -13.88 -22.76
N ASN A 236 14.82 -12.58 -23.00
CA ASN A 236 15.38 -11.88 -24.16
C ASN A 236 16.81 -11.37 -23.93
N MET A 237 17.15 -10.92 -22.71
CA MET A 237 18.45 -10.34 -22.38
C MET A 237 19.48 -11.37 -21.89
N LYS A 238 19.31 -12.67 -22.20
CA LYS A 238 20.18 -13.77 -21.72
C LYS A 238 21.68 -13.46 -21.86
N MET A 239 22.11 -12.93 -22.99
CA MET A 239 23.52 -12.58 -23.22
C MET A 239 24.02 -11.50 -22.25
N SER A 240 23.23 -10.44 -22.08
CA SER A 240 23.55 -9.33 -21.17
C SER A 240 23.56 -9.78 -19.71
N ILE A 241 22.63 -10.68 -19.35
CA ILE A 241 22.54 -11.28 -18.01
C ILE A 241 23.75 -12.18 -17.73
N THR A 242 24.16 -13.01 -18.68
CA THR A 242 25.38 -13.84 -18.55
C THR A 242 26.62 -12.95 -18.35
N ASN A 243 26.76 -11.88 -19.14
CA ASN A 243 27.86 -10.93 -18.99
C ASN A 243 27.84 -10.22 -17.62
N THR A 244 26.66 -9.80 -17.17
CA THR A 244 26.46 -9.18 -15.85
C THR A 244 26.81 -10.16 -14.73
N THR A 245 26.38 -11.40 -14.86
CA THR A 245 26.65 -12.47 -13.90
C THR A 245 28.14 -12.77 -13.83
N ALA A 246 28.83 -12.86 -14.98
CA ALA A 246 30.27 -13.04 -15.05
C ALA A 246 31.01 -11.87 -14.38
N PHE A 247 30.62 -10.63 -14.69
CA PHE A 247 31.20 -9.43 -14.07
C PHE A 247 30.99 -9.38 -12.55
N LEU A 248 29.80 -9.73 -12.06
CA LEU A 248 29.49 -9.78 -10.62
C LEU A 248 30.31 -10.86 -9.90
N PHE A 249 30.42 -12.06 -10.49
CA PHE A 249 31.24 -13.13 -9.93
C PHE A 249 32.72 -12.78 -9.95
N GLU A 250 33.23 -12.22 -11.05
CA GLU A 250 34.62 -11.75 -11.12
C GLU A 250 34.90 -10.67 -10.06
N SER A 251 34.00 -9.70 -9.92
CA SER A 251 34.08 -8.66 -8.90
C SER A 251 34.10 -9.25 -7.49
N PHE A 252 33.22 -10.21 -7.20
CA PHE A 252 33.15 -10.86 -5.89
C PHE A 252 34.39 -11.74 -5.61
N PHE A 253 34.80 -12.58 -6.56
CA PHE A 253 35.93 -13.49 -6.39
C PHE A 253 37.29 -12.80 -6.45
N SER A 254 37.38 -11.60 -7.04
CA SER A 254 38.58 -10.75 -6.99
C SER A 254 38.88 -10.17 -5.60
N LEU A 255 37.91 -10.22 -4.67
CA LEU A 255 38.10 -9.74 -3.31
C LEU A 255 39.10 -10.63 -2.55
N LYS A 256 39.59 -10.15 -1.41
CA LYS A 256 40.36 -11.00 -0.49
C LYS A 256 39.40 -11.91 0.25
N ASP A 257 39.83 -13.10 0.66
CA ASP A 257 38.96 -14.09 1.30
C ASP A 257 38.26 -13.54 2.55
N SER A 258 38.96 -12.73 3.37
CA SER A 258 38.34 -12.02 4.49
C SER A 258 37.20 -11.07 4.11
N ARG A 259 37.31 -10.35 2.99
CA ARG A 259 36.27 -9.44 2.50
C ARG A 259 35.10 -10.18 1.87
N LYS A 260 35.35 -11.32 1.22
CA LYS A 260 34.29 -12.21 0.71
C LYS A 260 33.47 -12.74 1.87
N SER A 261 34.13 -13.32 2.88
CA SER A 261 33.46 -13.84 4.07
C SER A 261 32.68 -12.75 4.82
N PHE A 262 33.28 -11.57 5.01
CA PHE A 262 32.59 -10.43 5.62
C PHE A 262 31.36 -9.97 4.82
N LEU A 263 31.46 -9.84 3.49
CA LEU A 263 30.34 -9.42 2.64
C LEU A 263 29.22 -10.46 2.64
N MET A 264 29.57 -11.75 2.68
CA MET A 264 28.59 -12.84 2.81
C MET A 264 27.86 -12.78 4.15
N LEU A 265 28.60 -12.62 5.27
CA LEU A 265 28.04 -12.48 6.61
C LEU A 265 27.13 -11.24 6.72
N LEU A 266 27.59 -10.10 6.21
CA LEU A 266 26.79 -8.87 6.19
C LEU A 266 25.50 -9.06 5.38
N PHE A 267 25.58 -9.72 4.24
CA PHE A 267 24.42 -9.97 3.38
C PHE A 267 23.43 -10.95 4.01
N THR A 268 23.91 -12.01 4.66
CA THR A 268 23.03 -12.93 5.40
C THR A 268 22.35 -12.24 6.56
N ASP A 269 23.10 -11.49 7.35
CA ASP A 269 22.57 -10.83 8.54
C ASP A 269 21.55 -9.75 8.16
N LEU A 270 21.80 -9.04 7.05
CA LEU A 270 20.88 -8.03 6.51
C LEU A 270 19.61 -8.64 5.91
N LEU A 271 19.70 -9.71 5.12
CA LEU A 271 18.53 -10.32 4.46
C LEU A 271 17.67 -11.15 5.40
N VAL A 272 18.30 -11.84 6.34
CA VAL A 272 17.60 -12.74 7.26
C VAL A 272 16.94 -11.94 8.39
N GLY A 273 17.52 -10.80 8.78
CA GLY A 273 16.79 -9.76 9.51
C GLY A 273 16.12 -10.26 10.78
N PHE A 274 16.88 -10.87 11.70
CA PHE A 274 16.38 -11.30 13.01
C PHE A 274 16.11 -10.13 13.99
N HIS A 275 16.49 -8.91 13.62
CA HIS A 275 16.59 -7.82 14.58
C HIS A 275 15.28 -7.11 14.89
N SER A 276 14.18 -7.38 14.16
CA SER A 276 12.86 -6.89 14.56
C SER A 276 11.73 -7.70 13.92
N PRO A 277 10.94 -8.43 14.72
CA PRO A 277 9.66 -8.99 14.27
C PRO A 277 8.73 -7.95 13.64
N ARG A 278 8.83 -6.67 14.07
CA ARG A 278 8.04 -5.57 13.52
C ARG A 278 8.37 -5.29 12.06
N GLY A 279 9.60 -5.51 11.62
CA GLY A 279 9.97 -5.32 10.21
C GLY A 279 9.24 -6.31 9.30
N TRP A 280 9.15 -7.57 9.74
CA TRP A 280 8.41 -8.61 9.04
C TRP A 280 6.89 -8.40 9.13
N GLU A 281 6.38 -7.91 10.26
CA GLU A 281 4.96 -7.56 10.43
C GLU A 281 4.55 -6.48 9.42
N VAL A 282 5.29 -5.38 9.32
CA VAL A 282 5.02 -4.31 8.34
C VAL A 282 5.12 -4.83 6.90
N LEU A 283 6.09 -5.71 6.61
CA LEU A 283 6.24 -6.31 5.29
C LEU A 283 5.04 -7.19 4.92
N PHE A 284 4.59 -8.07 5.82
CA PHE A 284 3.46 -8.94 5.55
C PHE A 284 2.14 -8.18 5.58
N SER A 285 1.89 -7.28 6.53
CA SER A 285 0.69 -6.43 6.51
C SER A 285 0.61 -5.63 5.20
N GLY A 286 1.72 -5.01 4.77
CA GLY A 286 1.76 -4.29 3.49
C GLY A 286 1.54 -5.18 2.27
N LEU A 287 2.06 -6.42 2.26
CA LEU A 287 1.78 -7.38 1.19
C LEU A 287 0.30 -7.79 1.15
N PHE A 288 -0.30 -8.07 2.31
CA PHE A 288 -1.70 -8.47 2.39
C PHE A 288 -2.63 -7.33 1.97
N GLU A 289 -2.35 -6.10 2.43
CA GLU A 289 -3.08 -4.90 2.01
C GLU A 289 -2.96 -4.67 0.48
N HIS A 290 -1.75 -4.79 -0.07
CA HIS A 290 -1.51 -4.61 -1.50
C HIS A 290 -2.32 -5.59 -2.37
N PHE A 291 -2.49 -6.83 -1.91
CA PHE A 291 -3.29 -7.86 -2.59
C PHE A 291 -4.78 -7.88 -2.16
N GLY A 292 -5.22 -7.01 -1.24
CA GLY A 292 -6.58 -7.02 -0.69
C GLY A 292 -6.94 -8.32 0.04
N LEU A 293 -5.93 -8.98 0.63
CA LEU A 293 -6.10 -10.22 1.39
C LEU A 293 -6.46 -9.90 2.85
N PRO A 294 -7.18 -10.81 3.53
CA PRO A 294 -7.49 -10.63 4.95
C PRO A 294 -6.25 -10.47 5.81
N GLU A 295 -6.13 -9.33 6.47
CA GLU A 295 -5.22 -9.18 7.60
C GLU A 295 -5.77 -10.01 8.77
N ASN A 296 -5.28 -11.25 8.87
CA ASN A 296 -5.50 -12.08 10.04
C ASN A 296 -4.23 -12.02 10.88
N GLU A 297 -4.31 -11.37 12.04
CA GLU A 297 -3.18 -11.20 12.96
C GLU A 297 -2.48 -12.54 13.25
N ASN A 298 -3.23 -13.64 13.38
CA ASN A 298 -2.64 -14.96 13.65
C ASN A 298 -1.81 -15.48 12.48
N ILE A 299 -2.26 -15.25 11.23
CA ILE A 299 -1.52 -15.68 10.03
C ILE A 299 -0.25 -14.85 9.87
N ILE A 300 -0.35 -13.54 10.11
CA ILE A 300 0.81 -12.63 10.05
C ILE A 300 1.82 -13.00 11.14
N LEU A 301 1.38 -13.20 12.38
CA LEU A 301 2.25 -13.65 13.47
C LEU A 301 2.90 -15.01 13.18
N LEU A 302 2.17 -15.94 12.58
CA LEU A 302 2.71 -17.24 12.16
C LEU A 302 3.79 -17.07 11.08
N LEU A 303 3.55 -16.24 10.06
CA LEU A 303 4.52 -15.94 9.01
C LEU A 303 5.76 -15.24 9.58
N VAL A 304 5.58 -14.23 10.43
CA VAL A 304 6.66 -13.50 11.12
C VAL A 304 7.51 -14.44 11.98
N GLY A 305 6.90 -15.45 12.61
CA GLY A 305 7.62 -16.43 13.44
C GLY A 305 8.35 -17.52 12.64
N THR A 306 7.81 -17.92 11.48
CA THR A 306 8.31 -19.09 10.72
C THR A 306 9.18 -18.70 9.53
N PHE A 307 8.81 -17.66 8.79
CA PHE A 307 9.46 -17.27 7.55
C PHE A 307 10.91 -16.81 7.75
N PRO A 308 11.26 -15.95 8.74
CA PRO A 308 12.64 -15.52 8.93
C PRO A 308 13.57 -16.69 9.30
N VAL A 309 13.07 -17.62 10.13
CA VAL A 309 13.81 -18.82 10.53
C VAL A 309 14.06 -19.75 9.35
N LEU A 310 13.04 -19.95 8.49
CA LEU A 310 13.19 -20.72 7.28
C LEU A 310 14.20 -20.07 6.32
N LEU A 311 14.10 -18.76 6.14
CA LEU A 311 14.97 -17.98 5.27
C LEU A 311 16.43 -18.05 5.74
N ASP A 312 16.67 -17.96 7.05
CA ASP A 312 17.99 -18.16 7.67
C ASP A 312 18.60 -19.52 7.34
N ALA A 313 17.82 -20.59 7.57
CA ALA A 313 18.28 -21.95 7.32
C ALA A 313 18.61 -22.17 5.83
N LEU A 314 17.78 -21.64 4.92
CA LEU A 314 18.01 -21.71 3.48
C LEU A 314 19.26 -20.93 3.06
N PHE A 315 19.46 -19.71 3.57
CA PHE A 315 20.65 -18.91 3.25
C PHE A 315 21.92 -19.56 3.81
N LYS A 316 21.93 -19.98 5.08
CA LYS A 316 23.06 -20.71 5.66
C LYS A 316 23.41 -21.94 4.83
N TYR A 317 22.41 -22.78 4.52
CA TYR A 317 22.63 -23.98 3.71
C TYR A 317 23.17 -23.64 2.31
N TRP A 318 22.57 -22.67 1.62
CA TRP A 318 23.00 -22.26 0.28
C TRP A 318 24.44 -21.78 0.27
N ILE A 319 24.82 -20.99 1.27
CA ILE A 319 26.17 -20.45 1.43
C ILE A 319 27.17 -21.55 1.71
N PHE A 320 26.89 -22.43 2.67
CA PHE A 320 27.76 -23.58 2.96
C PHE A 320 27.93 -24.48 1.74
N ARG A 321 26.85 -24.76 1.00
CA ARG A 321 26.91 -25.57 -0.22
C ARG A 321 27.73 -24.88 -1.31
N HIS A 322 27.52 -23.58 -1.54
CA HIS A 322 28.15 -22.85 -2.64
C HIS A 322 29.62 -22.54 -2.36
N LEU A 323 29.96 -22.08 -1.14
CA LEU A 323 31.33 -21.79 -0.75
C LEU A 323 32.20 -23.05 -0.68
N ASN A 324 31.69 -24.17 -0.17
CA ASN A 324 32.43 -25.44 -0.17
C ASN A 324 32.76 -25.94 -1.58
N ARG A 325 31.93 -25.60 -2.58
CA ARG A 325 32.17 -26.01 -3.97
C ARG A 325 33.23 -25.15 -4.68
N HIS A 326 33.34 -23.87 -4.32
CA HIS A 326 34.11 -22.88 -5.10
C HIS A 326 35.32 -22.28 -4.37
N SER A 327 35.33 -22.23 -3.04
CA SER A 327 36.46 -21.69 -2.27
C SER A 327 36.52 -22.22 -0.82
N PRO A 328 37.15 -23.39 -0.58
CA PRO A 328 37.24 -23.98 0.76
C PRO A 328 38.01 -23.09 1.76
N ALA A 329 38.97 -22.28 1.29
CA ALA A 329 39.68 -21.31 2.14
C ALA A 329 38.78 -20.16 2.65
N THR A 330 37.79 -19.74 1.83
CA THR A 330 36.79 -18.74 2.24
C THR A 330 35.86 -19.31 3.31
N VAL A 331 35.56 -20.62 3.25
CA VAL A 331 34.77 -21.32 4.28
C VAL A 331 35.50 -21.35 5.62
N ALA A 332 36.78 -21.72 5.63
CA ALA A 332 37.58 -21.71 6.86
C ALA A 332 37.64 -20.30 7.49
N THR A 333 37.80 -19.27 6.64
CA THR A 333 37.79 -17.88 7.09
C THR A 333 36.41 -17.45 7.60
N TYR A 334 35.33 -17.85 6.93
CA TYR A 334 33.95 -17.59 7.36
C TYR A 334 33.65 -18.26 8.70
N GLN A 335 34.05 -19.52 8.89
CA GLN A 335 33.92 -20.22 10.16
C GLN A 335 34.67 -19.50 11.27
N SER A 336 35.92 -19.11 11.04
CA SER A 336 36.71 -18.33 12.02
C SER A 336 36.17 -16.93 12.33
N MET A 337 35.23 -16.42 11.52
CA MET A 337 34.58 -15.12 11.74
C MET A 337 33.20 -15.28 12.41
N VAL A 338 32.64 -16.49 12.40
CA VAL A 338 31.32 -16.82 12.95
C VAL A 338 31.45 -17.52 14.32
N GLU A 339 32.47 -18.36 14.51
CA GLU A 339 33.00 -18.75 15.83
C GLU A 339 33.72 -17.57 16.50
#